data_AF-A0A7Z0WE35-F1
#
_entry.id   AF-A0A7Z0WE35-F1
#
_cell.length_a   1.000
_cell.length_b   1.000
_cell.length_c   1.000
_cell.angle_alpha   90.00
_cell.angle_beta   90.00
_cell.angle_gamma   90.00
#
_symmetry.space_group_name_H-M   'P 1'
#
loop_
_entity.id
_entity.type
_entity.pdbx_description
1 polymer ?
#
loop_
_entity_poly.entity_id
_entity_poly.type
_entity_poly.pdbx_seq_one_letter_code
_entity_poly.pdbx_strand_id
1 'polypeptide(L)'
;MDPAVLNKAAGAAGEVLGMLNRDGRLADDTTNAASAALSQESFQLGRSLKITGDLWYSQMTTLIQACHRIEQSLTASADGHRLNENDNEMRMADISKYFQ
;
A
#
# COMPACT_ATOMS: atom_id res chain seq x y z
N MET A 1 -2.09 13.50 -16.49
CA MET A 1 -3.13 12.88 -15.67
C MET A 1 -3.45 13.88 -14.56
N ASP A 2 -4.72 14.09 -14.22
CA ASP A 2 -5.11 15.11 -13.25
C ASP A 2 -4.51 14.82 -11.85
N PRO A 3 -3.74 15.75 -11.24
CA PRO A 3 -3.19 15.60 -9.90
C PRO A 3 -4.24 15.25 -8.83
N ALA A 4 -5.47 15.75 -8.96
CA ALA A 4 -6.56 15.44 -8.03
C ALA A 4 -6.97 13.97 -8.08
N VAL A 5 -6.97 13.37 -9.28
CA VAL A 5 -7.27 11.94 -9.47
C VAL A 5 -6.15 11.07 -8.89
N LEU A 6 -4.89 11.47 -9.09
CA LEU A 6 -3.73 10.78 -8.51
C LEU A 6 -3.76 10.81 -6.98
N ASN A 7 -4.03 11.97 -6.37
CA ASN A 7 -4.15 12.10 -4.93
C ASN A 7 -5.32 11.27 -4.35
N LYS A 8 -6.46 11.23 -5.04
CA LYS A 8 -7.59 10.38 -4.64
C LYS A 8 -7.20 8.89 -4.66
N ALA A 9 -6.52 8.45 -5.71
CA ALA A 9 -6.05 7.07 -5.83
C ALA A 9 -4.99 6.73 -4.76
N ALA A 10 -4.09 7.67 -4.44
CA ALA A 10 -3.12 7.52 -3.36
C ALA A 10 -3.82 7.36 -2.00
N GLY A 11 -4.82 8.20 -1.70
CA GLY A 11 -5.62 8.08 -0.48
C GLY A 11 -6.32 6.74 -0.35
N ALA A 12 -6.93 6.23 -1.43
CA ALA A 12 -7.55 4.91 -1.43
C ALA A 12 -6.52 3.78 -1.18
N ALA A 13 -5.32 3.88 -1.75
CA ALA A 13 -4.23 2.93 -1.47
C ALA A 13 -3.80 2.97 0.01
N GLY A 14 -3.73 4.17 0.61
CA GLY A 14 -3.45 4.38 2.03
C GLY A 14 -4.55 3.83 2.95
N GLU A 15 -5.82 3.95 2.57
CA GLU A 15 -6.94 3.36 3.32
C GLU A 15 -6.86 1.83 3.33
N VAL A 16 -6.61 1.22 2.17
CA VAL A 16 -6.41 -0.22 2.06
C VAL A 16 -5.18 -0.65 2.87
N LEU A 17 -4.07 0.07 2.78
CA LEU A 17 -2.88 -0.16 3.61
C LEU A 17 -3.22 -0.14 5.11
N GLY A 18 -4.02 0.83 5.55
CA GLY A 18 -4.47 0.95 6.93
C GLY A 18 -5.33 -0.23 7.37
N MET A 19 -6.28 -0.66 6.54
CA MET A 19 -7.11 -1.84 6.81
C MET A 19 -6.27 -3.12 6.90
N LEU A 20 -5.34 -3.33 5.96
CA LEU A 20 -4.48 -4.52 5.94
C LEU A 20 -3.57 -4.58 7.17
N ASN A 21 -3.03 -3.45 7.62
CA ASN A 21 -2.22 -3.39 8.84
C ASN A 21 -3.04 -3.70 10.11
N ARG A 22 -4.29 -3.24 10.18
CA ARG A 22 -5.16 -3.49 11.34
C ARG A 22 -5.69 -4.91 11.37
N ASP A 23 -6.27 -5.35 10.26
CA ASP A 23 -7.12 -6.54 10.23
C ASP A 23 -6.36 -7.77 9.73
N GLY A 24 -5.35 -7.55 8.89
CA GLY A 24 -4.62 -8.62 8.22
C GLY A 24 -3.81 -9.54 9.13
N ARG A 25 -3.57 -9.13 10.39
CA ARG A 25 -2.79 -9.90 11.37
C ARG A 25 -3.61 -10.34 12.59
N LEU A 26 -4.92 -10.09 12.60
CA LEU A 26 -5.79 -10.44 13.74
C LEU A 26 -5.75 -11.94 14.08
N ALA A 27 -5.58 -12.79 13.08
CA ALA A 27 -5.58 -14.23 13.26
C ALA A 27 -4.21 -14.81 13.67
N ASP A 28 -3.12 -14.04 13.67
CA ASP A 28 -1.75 -14.56 13.80
C ASP A 28 -1.59 -15.33 15.12
N ASP A 29 -1.93 -14.70 16.25
CA ASP A 29 -1.78 -15.30 17.58
C ASP A 29 -2.66 -16.56 17.74
N THR A 30 -3.93 -16.46 17.32
CA THR A 30 -4.87 -17.59 17.42
C THR A 30 -4.46 -18.75 16.51
N THR A 31 -3.97 -18.47 15.31
CA THR A 31 -3.48 -19.46 14.35
C THR A 31 -2.24 -20.16 14.89
N ASN A 32 -1.30 -19.42 15.46
CA ASN A 32 -0.09 -19.96 16.05
C ASN A 32 -0.39 -20.84 17.28
N ALA A 33 -1.27 -20.38 18.17
CA ALA A 33 -1.66 -21.14 19.35
C ALA A 33 -2.39 -22.44 18.96
N ALA A 34 -3.36 -22.37 18.05
CA ALA A 34 -4.09 -23.55 17.58
C ALA A 34 -3.17 -24.53 16.83
N SER A 35 -2.27 -24.02 15.99
CA SER A 35 -1.28 -24.84 15.29
C SER A 35 -0.38 -25.59 16.27
N ALA A 36 0.12 -24.92 17.31
CA ALA A 36 0.95 -25.53 18.34
C ALA A 36 0.20 -26.61 19.11
N ALA A 37 -1.02 -26.32 19.57
CA ALA A 37 -1.86 -27.27 20.31
C ALA A 37 -2.16 -28.53 19.47
N LEU A 38 -2.59 -28.35 18.22
CA LEU A 38 -2.88 -29.47 17.32
C LEU A 38 -1.63 -30.30 17.00
N SER A 39 -0.47 -29.64 16.88
CA SER A 39 0.79 -30.33 16.62
C SER A 39 1.28 -31.16 17.82
N GLN A 40 1.04 -30.68 19.05
CA GLN A 40 1.36 -31.41 20.29
C GLN A 40 0.58 -32.73 20.38
N GLU A 41 -0.69 -32.70 19.96
CA GLU A 41 -1.56 -33.88 19.86
C GLU A 41 -1.26 -34.76 18.62
N SER A 42 -0.14 -34.52 17.93
CA SER A 42 0.28 -35.24 16.71
C SER A 42 -0.72 -35.17 15.55
N PHE A 43 -1.64 -34.20 15.56
CA PHE A 43 -2.55 -33.97 14.43
C PHE A 43 -1.82 -33.26 13.28
N GLN A 44 -1.89 -33.85 12.09
CA GLN A 44 -1.34 -33.25 10.85
C GLN A 44 -1.92 -31.86 10.57
N LEU A 45 -3.15 -31.61 11.02
CA LEU A 45 -3.82 -30.32 10.92
C LEU A 45 -2.98 -29.18 11.55
N GLY A 46 -2.25 -29.45 12.64
CA GLY A 46 -1.41 -28.43 13.28
C GLY A 46 -0.29 -27.93 12.36
N ARG A 47 0.37 -28.84 11.64
CA ARG A 47 1.41 -28.50 10.65
C ARG A 47 0.81 -27.77 9.46
N SER A 48 -0.32 -28.24 8.92
CA SER A 48 -1.01 -27.58 7.81
C SER A 48 -1.43 -26.16 8.19
N LEU A 49 -1.97 -25.97 9.39
CA LEU A 49 -2.37 -24.66 9.89
C LEU A 49 -1.18 -23.71 10.05
N LYS A 50 -0.01 -24.21 10.49
CA LYS A 50 1.22 -23.40 10.55
C LYS A 50 1.61 -22.87 9.18
N ILE A 51 1.64 -23.76 8.19
CA ILE A 51 2.01 -23.41 6.81
C ILE A 51 1.05 -22.37 6.24
N THR A 52 -0.26 -22.56 6.47
CA THR A 52 -1.28 -21.59 6.04
C THR A 52 -1.10 -20.24 6.73
N GLY A 53 -0.83 -20.21 8.03
CA GLY A 53 -0.55 -18.97 8.77
C GLY A 53 0.70 -18.24 8.26
N ASP A 54 1.79 -18.97 8.00
CA ASP A 54 3.02 -18.41 7.47
C ASP A 54 2.85 -17.85 6.06
N LEU A 55 2.12 -18.57 5.20
CA LEU A 55 1.79 -18.11 3.87
C LEU A 55 0.93 -16.85 3.93
N TRP A 56 -0.10 -16.83 4.78
CA TRP A 56 -0.95 -15.66 4.99
C TRP A 56 -0.13 -14.44 5.42
N TYR A 57 0.73 -14.61 6.43
CA TYR A 57 1.62 -13.54 6.91
C TYR A 57 2.51 -12.98 5.79
N SER A 58 3.09 -13.86 4.97
CA SER A 58 3.93 -13.48 3.83
C SER A 58 3.15 -12.68 2.78
N GLN A 59 1.96 -13.16 2.40
CA GLN A 59 1.10 -12.49 1.42
C GLN A 59 0.61 -11.14 1.95
N MET A 60 0.23 -11.07 3.22
CA MET A 60 -0.20 -9.83 3.86
C MET A 60 0.93 -8.79 3.87
N THR A 61 2.15 -9.21 4.23
CA THR A 61 3.33 -8.35 4.20
C THR A 61 3.62 -7.83 2.79
N THR A 62 3.51 -8.70 1.78
CA THR A 62 3.68 -8.32 0.37
C THR A 62 2.64 -7.30 -0.08
N LEU A 63 1.37 -7.50 0.30
CA LEU A 63 0.28 -6.61 -0.08
C LEU A 63 0.41 -5.23 0.59
N ILE A 64 0.76 -5.19 1.87
CA ILE A 64 1.07 -3.96 2.62
C ILE A 64 2.19 -3.19 1.92
N GLN A 65 3.28 -3.85 1.56
CA GLN A 65 4.39 -3.22 0.85
C GLN A 65 3.98 -2.70 -0.53
N ALA A 66 3.15 -3.44 -1.27
CA ALA A 66 2.65 -3.02 -2.57
C ALA A 66 1.75 -1.79 -2.46
N CYS A 67 0.79 -1.78 -1.52
CA CYS A 67 -0.10 -0.63 -1.30
C CYS A 67 0.70 0.62 -0.91
N HIS A 68 1.67 0.49 -0.01
CA HIS A 68 2.54 1.60 0.38
C HIS A 68 3.36 2.14 -0.81
N ARG A 69 3.91 1.26 -1.66
CA ARG A 69 4.64 1.68 -2.87
C ARG A 69 3.72 2.40 -3.86
N ILE A 70 2.49 1.92 -4.04
CA ILE A 70 1.51 2.55 -4.92
C ILE A 70 1.14 3.94 -4.40
N GLU A 71 0.82 4.06 -3.12
CA GLU A 71 0.53 5.35 -2.46
C GLU A 71 1.66 6.36 -2.66
N GLN A 72 2.90 5.96 -2.38
CA GLN A 72 4.08 6.81 -2.57
C GLN A 72 4.26 7.21 -4.04
N SER A 73 4.14 6.26 -4.96
CA SER A 73 4.33 6.52 -6.39
C SER A 73 3.27 7.47 -6.95
N LEU A 74 2.03 7.34 -6.51
CA LEU A 74 0.93 8.20 -6.95
C LEU A 74 1.08 9.62 -6.38
N THR A 75 1.45 9.73 -5.10
CA THR A 75 1.72 11.03 -4.44
C THR A 75 2.87 11.75 -5.15
N ALA A 76 3.99 11.06 -5.38
CA ALA A 76 5.13 11.63 -6.09
C ALA A 76 4.78 12.05 -7.52
N SER A 77 3.92 11.30 -8.21
CA SER A 77 3.45 11.66 -9.55
C SER A 77 2.57 12.92 -9.53
N ALA A 78 1.69 13.07 -8.54
CA ALA A 78 0.86 14.26 -8.38
C ALA A 78 1.71 15.51 -8.09
N ASP A 79 2.70 15.40 -7.20
CA ASP A 79 3.64 16.49 -6.90
C ASP A 79 4.47 16.87 -8.12
N GLY A 80 4.96 15.89 -8.89
CA GLY A 80 5.69 16.14 -10.13
C GLY A 80 4.85 16.86 -11.18
N HIS A 81 3.56 16.51 -11.32
CA HIS A 81 2.65 17.24 -12.21
C HIS A 81 2.46 18.68 -11.76
N ARG A 82 2.23 18.92 -10.47
CA ARG A 82 2.05 20.27 -9.92
C ARG A 82 3.28 21.16 -10.13
N LEU A 83 4.48 20.62 -9.93
CA LEU A 83 5.73 21.36 -10.16
C LEU A 83 5.91 21.71 -11.64
N ASN A 84 5.65 20.75 -12.54
CA ASN A 84 5.76 20.99 -13.97
C ASN A 84 4.73 22.02 -14.49
N GLU A 85 3.51 22.02 -13.98
CA GLU A 85 2.50 23.03 -14.31
C GLU A 85 2.95 24.42 -13.86
N ASN A 86 3.41 24.57 -12.62
CA ASN A 86 3.94 25.83 -12.11
C ASN A 86 5.13 26.35 -12.96
N ASP A 87 6.07 25.47 -13.31
CA ASP A 87 7.23 25.84 -14.13
C ASP A 87 6.82 26.27 -15.55
N ASN A 88 5.82 25.60 -16.14
CA ASN A 88 5.27 25.98 -17.43
C ASN A 88 4.55 27.33 -17.36
N GLU A 89 3.74 27.58 -16.33
CA GLU A 89 3.06 28.87 -16.14
C GLU A 89 4.06 30.02 -16.01
N MET A 90 5.13 29.83 -15.21
CA MET A 90 6.19 30.83 -15.08
C MET A 90 6.89 31.13 -16.41
N ARG A 91 7.21 30.09 -17.19
CA ARG A 91 7.83 30.24 -18.52
C ARG A 91 6.89 30.93 -19.50
N MET A 92 5.60 30.58 -19.50
CA MET A 92 4.60 31.24 -20.35
C MET A 92 4.42 32.71 -19.98
N ALA A 93 4.38 33.02 -18.69
CA ALA A 93 4.33 34.40 -18.20
C ALA A 93 5.55 35.20 -18.67
N ASP A 94 6.75 34.61 -18.64
CA ASP A 94 7.96 35.27 -19.11
C ASP A 94 7.95 35.50 -20.63
N ILE A 95 7.55 34.48 -21.40
CA ILE A 95 7.39 34.60 -22.86
C ILE A 95 6.38 35.70 -23.21
N SER A 96 5.25 35.79 -22.49
CA SER A 96 4.21 36.77 -22.77
C SER A 96 4.69 38.23 -22.69
N LYS A 97 5.72 38.52 -21.89
CA LYS A 97 6.33 39.85 -21.78
C LYS A 97 7.00 40.31 -23.08
N TYR A 98 7.43 39.37 -23.94
CA TYR A 98 8.07 39.69 -25.22
C TYR A 98 7.07 39.93 -26.35
N PHE A 99 5.78 39.69 -26.12
CA PHE A 99 4.71 39.87 -27.10
C PHE A 99 3.72 40.99 -26.73
N GLN A 100 4.08 41.83 -25.74
CA GLN A 100 3.43 43.09 -25.41
C GLN A 100 4.20 44.27 -25.98
#